data_AF-A0A2V8SB05-F1
#
_entry.id   AF-A0A2V8SB05-F1
#
_cell.length_a   1.000
_cell.length_b   1.000
_cell.length_c   1.000
_cell.angle_alpha   90.00
_cell.angle_beta   90.00
_cell.angle_gamma   90.00
#
_symmetry.space_group_name_H-M   'P 1'
#
loop_
_entity.id
_entity.type
_entity.pdbx_description
1 polymer ?
#
loop_
_entity_poly.entity_id
_entity_poly.type
_entity_poly.pdbx_seq_one_letter_code
_entity_poly.pdbx_strand_id
1 'polypeptide(L)' 'MQIDVVRAWKDAAYRSSLSADEVAFLPSNPAGLVDLTDAELKEASGLTAVAQTTCICCTDTNRPRRCCP' A
#
# COMPACT_ATOMS: atom_id res chain seq x y z
N MET A 1 -1.77 -3.23 -30.17
CA MET A 1 -1.98 -3.87 -28.86
C MET A 1 -2.38 -2.81 -27.86
N GLN A 2 -3.32 -3.09 -26.96
CA GLN A 2 -3.72 -2.17 -25.90
C GLN A 2 -3.19 -2.73 -24.58
N ILE A 3 -2.24 -2.05 -23.96
CA ILE A 3 -1.67 -2.43 -22.67
C ILE A 3 -2.55 -1.81 -21.58
N ASP A 4 -2.95 -2.60 -20.58
CA ASP A 4 -3.63 -2.07 -19.40
C ASP A 4 -2.59 -1.52 -18.42
N VAL A 5 -2.37 -0.20 -18.49
CA VAL A 5 -1.38 0.50 -17.67
C VAL A 5 -1.68 0.35 -16.17
N VAL A 6 -2.95 0.40 -15.77
CA VAL A 6 -3.32 0.30 -14.35
C VAL A 6 -3.04 -1.11 -13.84
N ARG A 7 -3.39 -2.13 -14.62
CA ARG A 7 -3.11 -3.53 -14.28
C ARG A 7 -1.61 -3.81 -14.27
N ALA A 8 -0.84 -3.23 -15.19
CA ALA A 8 0.62 -3.40 -15.24
C ALA A 8 1.35 -2.83 -14.01
N TRP A 9 0.72 -1.92 -13.25
CA TRP A 9 1.24 -1.40 -11.98
C TRP A 9 0.73 -2.15 -10.74
N LYS A 10 -0.45 -2.78 -10.81
CA LYS A 10 -1.06 -3.47 -9.68
C LYS A 10 -0.74 -4.97 -9.62
N ASP A 11 -0.49 -5.59 -10.77
CA ASP A 11 -0.31 -7.03 -10.91
C ASP A 11 1.09 -7.35 -11.45
N ALA A 12 1.94 -7.89 -10.56
CA ALA A 12 3.31 -8.26 -10.89
C ALA A 12 3.40 -9.43 -11.90
N ALA A 13 2.43 -10.36 -11.88
CA ALA A 13 2.40 -11.47 -12.82
C ALA A 13 2.04 -10.99 -14.23
N TYR A 14 1.05 -10.09 -14.33
CA TYR A 14 0.73 -9.45 -15.60
C TYR A 14 1.90 -8.61 -16.12
N ARG A 15 2.55 -7.82 -15.27
CA ARG A 15 3.74 -7.04 -15.66
C ARG A 15 4.87 -7.93 -16.17
N SER A 16 5.08 -9.09 -15.54
CA SER A 16 6.12 -10.06 -15.95
C SER A 16 5.79 -10.80 -17.25
N SER A 17 4.51 -10.81 -17.65
CA SER A 17 4.07 -11.41 -18.91
C SER A 17 4.26 -10.50 -20.13
N LEU A 18 4.56 -9.21 -19.93
CA LEU A 18 4.77 -8.23 -20.99
C LEU A 18 6.16 -8.39 -21.62
N SER A 19 6.25 -8.15 -22.92
CA SER A 19 7.53 -8.09 -23.64
C SER A 19 8.34 -6.84 -23.27
N ALA A 20 9.64 -6.83 -23.57
CA ALA A 20 10.52 -5.70 -23.27
C ALA A 20 10.05 -4.38 -23.91
N ASP A 21 9.52 -4.45 -25.14
CA ASP A 21 9.00 -3.28 -25.86
C ASP A 21 7.72 -2.72 -25.21
N GLU A 22 6.87 -3.60 -24.69
CA GLU A 22 5.65 -3.20 -23.98
C GLU A 22 5.95 -2.60 -22.61
N VAL A 23 6.94 -3.14 -21.90
CA VAL A 23 7.41 -2.58 -20.61
C VAL A 23 8.04 -1.20 -20.82
N ALA A 24 8.78 -1.00 -21.92
CA ALA A 24 9.36 0.29 -22.27
C ALA A 24 8.32 1.37 -22.59
N PHE A 25 7.11 0.95 -23.01
CA PHE A 25 5.99 1.86 -23.27
C PHE A 25 5.22 2.27 -22.00
N LEU A 26 5.46 1.61 -20.86
CA LEU A 26 4.81 1.96 -19.61
C LEU A 26 5.31 3.33 -19.11
N PRO A 27 4.42 4.23 -18.67
CA PRO A 27 4.83 5.50 -18.07
C PRO A 27 5.61 5.24 -16.79
N SER A 28 6.44 6.19 -16.35
CA SER A 28 7.12 6.12 -15.05
C SER A 28 6.13 5.79 -13.92
N ASN A 29 6.57 4.99 -12.94
CA ASN A 29 5.73 4.59 -11.81
C ASN A 29 5.07 5.83 -11.18
N PRO A 30 3.73 5.92 -11.17
CA PRO A 30 3.02 7.10 -10.67
C PRO A 30 3.24 7.37 -9.17
N ALA A 31 3.62 6.36 -8.38
CA ALA A 31 3.96 6.54 -6.97
C ALA A 31 5.42 6.99 -6.74
N GLY A 32 6.29 6.85 -7.74
CA GLY A 32 7.73 7.03 -7.58
C GLY A 32 8.36 6.03 -6.61
N LEU A 33 9.68 6.14 -6.40
CA LEU A 33 10.37 5.58 -5.24
C LEU A 33 10.46 6.71 -4.21
N VAL A 34 9.46 6.81 -3.34
CA VAL A 34 9.50 7.74 -2.21
C VAL A 34 9.64 6.88 -0.96
N ASP A 35 10.78 7.01 -0.29
CA ASP A 35 10.99 6.36 1.00
C ASP A 35 10.33 7.25 2.04
N LEU A 36 9.25 6.76 2.65
CA LEU A 36 8.52 7.48 3.68
C LEU A 36 8.97 6.95 5.04
N THR A 37 9.33 7.87 5.94
CA THR A 37 9.46 7.51 7.35
C THR A 37 8.11 7.05 7.90
N ASP A 38 8.12 6.24 8.96
CA ASP A 38 6.89 5.81 9.64
C ASP A 38 5.97 6.98 10.01
N ALA A 39 6.55 8.15 10.34
CA ALA A 39 5.81 9.36 10.64
C ALA A 39 5.09 9.94 9.41
N GLU A 40 5.79 10.06 8.28
CA GLU A 40 5.21 10.54 7.02
C GLU A 40 4.16 9.58 6.47
N LEU A 41 4.40 8.27 6.61
CA LEU A 41 3.45 7.24 6.21
C LEU A 41 2.16 7.32 7.05
N LYS A 42 2.30 7.58 8.36
CA LYS A 42 1.16 7.79 9.27
C LYS A 42 0.36 9.03 8.88
N GLU A 43 1.01 10.15 8.59
CA GLU A 43 0.32 11.38 8.14
C GLU A 43 -0.37 11.18 6.78
N ALA A 44 0.31 10.54 5.81
CA ALA A 44 -0.22 10.29 4.48
C ALA A 44 -1.41 9.32 4.47
N SER A 45 -1.50 8.44 5.46
CA SER A 45 -2.60 7.46 5.56
C SER A 45 -3.98 8.09 5.73
N GLY A 46 -4.07 9.38 6.10
CA GLY A 46 -5.33 10.07 6.40
C GLY A 46 -6.02 9.54 7.66
N LEU A 47 -5.36 8.66 8.42
CA LEU A 47 -5.86 8.17 9.69
C LEU A 47 -5.69 9.22 10.78
N THR A 48 -6.78 9.87 11.12
CA THR A 48 -6.88 10.72 12.32
C THR A 48 -7.02 9.90 13.61
N ALA A 49 -7.26 8.59 13.50
CA ALA A 49 -7.31 7.63 14.60
C ALA A 49 -6.79 6.27 14.12
N VAL A 50 -6.23 5.47 15.04
CA VAL A 50 -5.75 4.09 14.79
C VAL A 50 -6.73 3.32 13.91
N ALA A 51 -6.24 2.64 12.87
CA ALA A 51 -7.05 1.76 12.02
C ALA A 51 -7.70 0.71 12.93
N GLN A 52 -8.94 0.91 13.32
CA GLN A 52 -9.67 -0.05 14.12
C GLN A 52 -10.15 -1.18 13.22
N THR A 53 -9.23 -2.05 12.81
CA THR A 53 -9.58 -3.35 12.23
C THR A 53 -10.12 -4.30 13.31
N THR A 54 -9.89 -3.96 14.58
CA THR A 54 -10.38 -4.64 15.78
C THR A 54 -10.70 -3.60 16.86
N CYS A 55 -11.46 -4.00 17.89
CA CYS A 55 -11.76 -3.16 19.05
C CYS A 55 -10.45 -2.56 19.62
N ILE A 56 -10.45 -1.27 20.03
CA ILE A 56 -9.26 -0.58 20.55
C ILE A 56 -8.57 -1.35 21.68
N CYS A 57 -9.36 -2.07 22.49
CA CYS A 57 -8.90 -2.90 23.59
C CYS A 57 -8.08 -4.14 23.16
N CYS A 58 -8.05 -4.46 21.85
CA CYS A 58 -7.30 -5.57 21.27
C CYS A 58 -5.95 -5.13 20.67
N THR A 59 -5.80 -3.85 20.31
CA THR A 59 -4.60 -3.31 19.66
C THR A 59 -3.78 -2.38 20.56
N ASP A 60 -4.42 -1.76 21.56
CA ASP A 60 -3.75 -0.85 22.49
C ASP A 60 -3.21 -1.62 23.71
N THR A 61 -1.90 -1.88 23.70
CA THR A 61 -1.21 -2.60 24.80
C THR A 61 -1.12 -1.78 26.09
N ASN A 62 -1.45 -0.49 26.04
CA ASN A 62 -1.31 0.47 27.13
C ASN A 62 -2.60 0.68 27.95
N ARG A 63 -3.70 -0.01 27.61
CA ARG A 63 -4.96 0.08 28.37
C ARG A 63 -5.13 -1.05 29.39
N PRO A 64 -5.72 -0.73 30.56
CA PRO A 64 -5.93 -1.69 31.64
C PRO A 64 -7.06 -2.70 31.37
N ARG A 65 -7.82 -2.54 30.27
CA ARG A 65 -8.91 -3.46 29.87
C ARG A 65 -8.51 -4.19 28.60
N ARG A 66 -7.68 -5.21 28.74
CA ARG A 66 -7.36 -6.13 27.65
C ARG A 66 -8.58 -7.00 27.36
N CYS A 67 -8.84 -7.26 26.07
CA CYS A 67 -9.88 -8.21 25.64
C CYS A 67 -9.38 -9.66 25.57
N CYS A 68 -8.08 -9.92 25.78
CA CYS A 68 -7.58 -11.28 26.01
C CYS A 68 -7.62 -11.63 27.50
N PRO A 69 -7.96 -12.89 27.86
CA PRO A 69 -7.87 -13.38 29.24
C PRO A 69 -6.47 -13.26 29.82
#